data_AF-D2R7P0-F1
#
_entry.id   AF-D2R7P0-F1
#
_cell.length_a   1.000
_cell.length_b   1.000
_cell.length_c   1.000
_cell.angle_alpha   90.00
_cell.angle_beta   90.00
_cell.angle_gamma   90.00
#
_symmetry.space_group_name_H-M   'P 1'
#
loop_
_entity.id
_entity.type
_entity.pdbx_description
1 polymer ?
#
loop_
_entity_poly.entity_id
_entity_poly.type
_entity_poly.pdbx_seq_one_letter_code
_entity_poly.pdbx_strand_id
1 'polypeptide(L)'
;MNLLVAIAADSFLDSTIDSLPHAAHDAESFAKVLESLAYSADDRIVLTGTSATKTTIESKLRRLVKSLKADDALCLLWIGKGFAIDGLSYVACHDTDPDDPEGTSVALDSVLRQLQSAPCKQTLVLLDTSYGPLTDPATTNLEPCIEIQELAELLGEEPRMVVIGSAAAQELSLPLTATGHSLWMHHLLEAFAGKALPRKTKLTVAALLGYFSEQFPRTISTAFASKKSQNPWFLPKSTAKVLLADLAGASGENSDHAELSREQVRGIILQSKRPISVKGLSGYRKGMQIPDRASSSSQAFLFSLAKEEIEADLKAVFANLRQNFKFKRADIQLDNVGDGTGTITTPYFNYSIQLELEDGNTHVVIFHRLIDAIKDPDKIFSLPFAQVFQSTFDTAVIGVPEKLDLEALVDRLEDLENDKIQLDYDPDLTSCTLRLAGVVGEIEITADAITIVNHRADAPRQLLRSFLDLQKLLTSSGSTPLLPFGDE
;
A
#
# COMPACT_ATOMS: atom_id res chain seq x y z
N MET A 1 -10.72 -3.83 5.72
CA MET A 1 -9.68 -3.16 4.91
C MET A 1 -9.90 -1.66 4.98
N ASN A 2 -8.86 -0.84 5.12
CA ASN A 2 -8.99 0.62 5.04
C ASN A 2 -8.36 1.07 3.73
N LEU A 3 -9.17 1.64 2.84
CA LEU A 3 -8.78 1.93 1.48
C LEU A 3 -8.72 3.44 1.25
N LEU A 4 -7.65 3.91 0.60
CA LEU A 4 -7.45 5.31 0.22
C LEU A 4 -7.53 5.48 -1.30
N VAL A 5 -8.27 6.48 -1.75
CA VAL A 5 -8.17 7.04 -3.09
C VAL A 5 -7.73 8.49 -2.95
N ALA A 6 -6.59 8.86 -3.51
CA ALA A 6 -6.12 10.23 -3.58
C ALA A 6 -6.08 10.66 -5.05
N ILE A 7 -6.81 11.71 -5.39
CA ILE A 7 -6.90 12.28 -6.73
C ILE A 7 -6.36 13.70 -6.66
N ALA A 8 -5.39 14.03 -7.50
CA ALA A 8 -4.89 15.38 -7.67
C ALA A 8 -4.85 15.75 -9.14
N ALA A 9 -5.74 16.65 -9.57
CA ALA A 9 -5.65 17.31 -10.88
C ALA A 9 -4.69 18.51 -10.75
N ASP A 10 -3.39 18.22 -10.73
CA ASP A 10 -2.30 19.19 -10.51
C ASP A 10 -1.83 19.88 -11.79
N SER A 11 -2.06 19.24 -12.94
CA SER A 11 -1.76 19.76 -14.27
C SER A 11 -2.92 19.50 -15.22
N PHE A 12 -3.12 20.42 -16.17
CA PHE A 12 -4.21 20.39 -17.13
C PHE A 12 -3.63 20.27 -18.55
N LEU A 13 -4.33 19.52 -19.40
CA LEU A 13 -3.99 19.37 -20.81
C LEU A 13 -4.15 20.71 -21.55
N ASP A 14 -5.21 21.45 -21.22
CA ASP A 14 -5.40 22.82 -21.68
C ASP A 14 -4.56 23.81 -20.84
N SER A 15 -3.66 24.53 -21.50
CA SER A 15 -2.74 25.47 -20.86
C SER A 15 -3.38 26.75 -20.33
N THR A 16 -4.65 27.02 -20.65
CA THR A 16 -5.39 28.17 -20.12
C THR A 16 -5.86 27.95 -18.68
N ILE A 17 -5.91 26.70 -18.22
CA ILE A 17 -6.24 26.36 -16.84
C ILE A 17 -4.95 26.37 -16.01
N ASP A 18 -4.92 27.20 -14.97
CA ASP A 18 -3.76 27.29 -14.06
C ASP A 18 -3.47 25.96 -13.36
N SER A 19 -2.20 25.55 -13.38
CA SER A 19 -1.72 24.36 -12.67
C SER A 19 -1.70 24.55 -11.15
N LEU A 20 -1.75 23.43 -10.43
CA LEU A 20 -1.75 23.39 -8.96
C LEU A 20 -0.46 22.70 -8.48
N PRO A 21 0.68 23.42 -8.37
CA PRO A 21 2.01 22.81 -8.23
C PRO A 21 2.21 21.97 -6.96
N HIS A 22 1.38 22.15 -5.92
CA HIS A 22 1.46 21.40 -4.66
C HIS A 22 0.48 20.22 -4.60
N ALA A 23 -0.49 20.13 -5.50
CA ALA A 23 -1.60 19.17 -5.37
C ALA A 23 -1.13 17.71 -5.44
N ALA A 24 -0.21 17.35 -6.35
CA ALA A 24 0.35 16.00 -6.39
C ALA A 24 1.13 15.66 -5.11
N HIS A 25 1.95 16.59 -4.63
CA HIS A 25 2.72 16.42 -3.41
C HIS A 25 1.82 16.29 -2.16
N ASP A 26 0.73 17.05 -2.11
CA ASP A 26 -0.28 17.00 -1.05
C ASP A 26 -0.98 15.63 -1.00
N ALA A 27 -1.39 15.11 -2.16
CA ALA A 27 -1.98 13.78 -2.27
C ALA A 27 -1.02 12.67 -1.81
N GLU A 28 0.24 12.72 -2.22
CA GLU A 28 1.27 11.77 -1.80
C GLU A 28 1.59 11.86 -0.30
N SER A 29 1.66 13.08 0.24
CA SER A 29 1.98 13.32 1.65
C SER A 29 0.86 12.83 2.56
N PHE A 30 -0.39 13.09 2.20
CA PHE A 30 -1.55 12.57 2.94
C PHE A 30 -1.63 11.05 2.89
N ALA A 31 -1.38 10.50 1.70
CA ALA A 31 -1.30 9.07 1.50
C ALA A 31 -0.24 8.41 2.38
N LYS A 32 0.90 9.06 2.62
CA LYS A 32 1.95 8.56 3.52
C LYS A 32 1.55 8.64 5.00
N VAL A 33 0.86 9.71 5.42
CA VAL A 33 0.39 9.82 6.81
C VAL A 33 -0.62 8.72 7.13
N LEU A 34 -1.55 8.43 6.21
CA LEU A 34 -2.55 7.38 6.42
C LEU A 34 -1.96 5.95 6.49
N GLU A 35 -0.75 5.71 5.97
CA GLU A 35 -0.05 4.42 6.13
C GLU A 35 0.11 4.04 7.61
N SER A 36 0.35 5.03 8.47
CA SER A 36 0.44 4.84 9.92
C SER A 36 -0.91 4.56 10.61
N LEU A 37 -2.02 4.67 9.89
CA LEU A 37 -3.40 4.59 10.39
C LEU A 37 -4.20 3.43 9.79
N ALA A 38 -3.49 2.33 9.52
CA ALA A 38 -4.01 1.08 8.97
C ALA A 38 -4.53 1.14 7.52
N TYR A 39 -4.31 2.25 6.79
CA TYR A 39 -4.51 2.30 5.34
C TYR A 39 -3.24 1.76 4.67
N SER A 40 -3.27 0.52 4.20
CA SER A 40 -2.10 -0.07 3.56
C SER A 40 -1.73 0.67 2.27
N ALA A 41 -0.44 0.73 1.93
CA ALA A 41 -0.01 1.16 0.60
C ALA A 41 -0.59 0.29 -0.53
N ASP A 42 -0.97 -0.96 -0.24
CA ASP A 42 -1.63 -1.88 -1.18
C ASP A 42 -3.11 -1.54 -1.38
N ASP A 43 -3.72 -0.89 -0.40
CA ASP A 43 -5.11 -0.44 -0.41
C ASP A 43 -5.17 1.05 -0.76
N ARG A 44 -4.30 1.50 -1.67
CA ARG A 44 -4.21 2.90 -2.10
C ARG A 44 -4.23 3.03 -3.61
N ILE A 45 -5.07 3.95 -4.08
CA ILE A 45 -5.03 4.46 -5.45
C ILE A 45 -4.62 5.93 -5.38
N VAL A 46 -3.52 6.30 -6.04
CA VAL A 46 -3.12 7.70 -6.22
C VAL A 46 -3.17 8.03 -7.71
N LEU A 47 -3.96 9.04 -8.09
CA LEU A 47 -4.08 9.54 -9.46
C LEU A 47 -3.60 11.00 -9.47
N THR A 48 -2.46 11.25 -10.12
CA THR A 48 -1.88 12.59 -10.29
C THR A 48 -1.48 12.81 -11.75
N GLY A 49 -1.25 14.07 -12.13
CA GLY A 49 -0.79 14.46 -13.45
C GLY A 49 -1.69 13.92 -14.56
N THR A 50 -1.04 13.36 -15.59
CA THR A 50 -1.71 12.78 -16.77
C THR A 50 -2.59 11.56 -16.47
N SER A 51 -2.54 11.01 -15.25
CA SER A 51 -3.41 9.90 -14.84
C SER A 51 -4.73 10.35 -14.19
N ALA A 52 -4.85 11.63 -13.81
CA ALA A 52 -6.04 12.21 -13.20
C ALA A 52 -7.09 12.63 -14.24
N THR A 53 -7.34 11.78 -15.25
CA THR A 53 -8.36 12.04 -16.28
C THR A 53 -9.75 11.62 -15.81
N LYS A 54 -10.81 12.26 -16.30
CA LYS A 54 -12.21 11.94 -15.98
C LYS A 54 -12.48 10.44 -16.14
N THR A 55 -12.11 9.89 -17.29
CA THR A 55 -12.32 8.47 -17.61
C THR A 55 -11.59 7.54 -16.64
N THR A 56 -10.34 7.88 -16.26
CA THR A 56 -9.55 7.06 -15.33
C THR A 56 -10.16 7.10 -13.93
N ILE A 57 -10.52 8.29 -13.44
CA ILE A 57 -11.12 8.52 -12.13
C ILE A 57 -12.43 7.72 -12.00
N GLU A 58 -13.37 7.92 -12.92
CA GLU A 58 -14.68 7.24 -12.89
C GLU A 58 -14.55 5.71 -12.99
N SER A 59 -13.64 5.22 -13.85
CA SER A 59 -13.42 3.79 -14.02
C SER A 59 -12.81 3.15 -12.76
N LYS A 60 -11.85 3.81 -12.13
CA LYS A 60 -11.18 3.32 -10.91
C LYS A 60 -12.15 3.33 -9.72
N LEU A 61 -12.87 4.43 -9.50
CA LEU A 61 -13.86 4.53 -8.43
C LEU A 61 -14.96 3.47 -8.58
N ARG A 62 -15.48 3.28 -9.80
CA ARG A 62 -16.51 2.26 -10.08
C ARG A 62 -16.04 0.84 -9.76
N ARG A 63 -14.80 0.48 -10.12
CA ARG A 63 -14.25 -0.86 -9.84
C ARG A 63 -14.02 -1.06 -8.35
N LEU A 64 -13.49 -0.04 -7.69
CA LEU A 64 -13.19 -0.06 -6.27
C LEU A 64 -14.44 -0.17 -5.41
N VAL A 65 -15.48 0.60 -5.71
CA VAL A 65 -16.74 0.54 -4.94
C VAL A 65 -17.34 -0.87 -4.98
N LYS A 66 -17.19 -1.59 -6.11
CA LYS A 66 -17.63 -2.99 -6.24
C LYS A 66 -16.79 -3.99 -5.45
N SER A 67 -15.55 -3.67 -5.08
CA SER A 67 -14.68 -4.56 -4.31
C SER A 67 -14.80 -4.39 -2.79
N LEU A 68 -15.42 -3.30 -2.33
CA LEU A 68 -15.59 -3.02 -0.90
C LEU A 68 -16.55 -4.02 -0.24
N LYS A 69 -16.33 -4.28 1.05
CA LYS A 69 -17.12 -5.15 1.93
C LYS A 69 -17.62 -4.39 3.15
N ALA A 70 -18.54 -4.99 3.90
CA ALA A 70 -19.19 -4.40 5.06
C ALA A 70 -18.24 -3.78 6.10
N ASP A 71 -17.13 -4.46 6.41
CA ASP A 71 -16.19 -4.01 7.45
C ASP A 71 -15.09 -3.05 6.95
N ASP A 72 -15.12 -2.70 5.66
CA ASP A 72 -14.12 -1.83 5.07
C ASP A 72 -14.38 -0.36 5.40
N ALA A 73 -13.34 0.46 5.44
CA ALA A 73 -13.46 1.93 5.46
C ALA A 73 -12.85 2.50 4.18
N LEU A 74 -13.47 3.54 3.63
CA LEU A 74 -12.98 4.25 2.45
C LEU A 74 -12.61 5.68 2.82
N CYS A 75 -11.45 6.15 2.37
CA CYS A 75 -11.07 7.55 2.36
C CYS A 75 -10.85 8.00 0.91
N LEU A 76 -11.57 9.02 0.47
CA LEU A 76 -11.34 9.72 -0.80
C LEU A 76 -10.78 11.10 -0.49
N LEU A 77 -9.57 11.40 -0.96
CA LEU A 77 -9.01 12.74 -1.04
C LEU A 77 -9.07 13.22 -2.49
N TRP A 78 -9.64 14.40 -2.72
CA TRP A 78 -9.67 15.04 -4.02
C TRP A 78 -9.11 16.46 -3.94
N ILE A 79 -8.06 16.71 -4.70
CA ILE A 79 -7.40 18.01 -4.84
C ILE A 79 -7.56 18.49 -6.29
N GLY A 80 -8.12 19.66 -6.53
CA GLY A 80 -8.37 20.14 -7.88
C GLY A 80 -9.15 21.45 -7.94
N LYS A 81 -9.51 21.92 -9.13
CA LYS A 81 -10.41 23.08 -9.29
C LYS A 81 -11.86 22.63 -9.26
N GLY A 82 -12.58 23.04 -8.21
CA GLY A 82 -14.02 22.84 -8.09
C GLY A 82 -14.80 24.00 -8.71
N PHE A 83 -15.90 23.69 -9.37
CA PHE A 83 -16.80 24.68 -9.96
C PHE A 83 -18.23 24.13 -10.00
N ALA A 84 -19.21 24.99 -10.28
CA ALA A 84 -20.60 24.60 -10.44
C ALA A 84 -21.20 25.10 -11.76
N ILE A 85 -22.12 24.30 -12.29
CA ILE A 85 -22.95 24.59 -13.48
C ILE A 85 -24.40 24.36 -13.07
N ASP A 86 -25.24 25.38 -13.18
CA ASP A 86 -26.67 25.30 -12.87
C ASP A 86 -26.99 24.66 -11.50
N GLY A 87 -26.15 24.96 -10.50
CA GLY A 87 -26.29 24.45 -9.13
C GLY A 87 -25.74 23.04 -8.90
N LEU A 88 -25.10 22.43 -9.89
CA LEU A 88 -24.45 21.12 -9.79
C LEU A 88 -22.94 21.25 -9.73
N SER A 89 -22.32 20.53 -8.81
CA SER A 89 -20.89 20.64 -8.51
C SER A 89 -20.05 19.67 -9.32
N TYR A 90 -18.93 20.19 -9.86
CA TYR A 90 -17.95 19.45 -10.64
C TYR A 90 -16.54 19.71 -10.12
N VAL A 91 -15.64 18.77 -10.40
CA VAL A 91 -14.20 18.95 -10.19
C VAL A 91 -13.47 18.69 -11.50
N ALA A 92 -12.63 19.67 -11.88
CA ALA A 92 -11.80 19.59 -13.06
C ALA A 92 -10.79 18.44 -12.95
N CYS A 93 -10.53 17.81 -14.10
CA CYS A 93 -9.62 16.71 -14.31
C CYS A 93 -8.49 17.16 -15.23
N HIS A 94 -7.46 16.32 -15.39
CA HIS A 94 -6.35 16.61 -16.29
C HIS A 94 -6.82 16.91 -17.73
N ASP A 95 -7.86 16.22 -18.19
CA ASP A 95 -8.45 16.33 -19.52
C ASP A 95 -9.68 17.24 -19.58
N THR A 96 -9.90 18.10 -18.59
CA THR A 96 -10.97 19.11 -18.64
C THR A 96 -10.72 20.09 -19.79
N ASP A 97 -11.72 20.22 -20.65
CA ASP A 97 -11.81 21.20 -21.71
C ASP A 97 -12.62 22.41 -21.20
N PRO A 98 -12.04 23.62 -21.15
CA PRO A 98 -12.72 24.87 -20.84
C PRO A 98 -14.00 25.15 -21.65
N ASP A 99 -14.08 24.66 -22.88
CA ASP A 99 -15.21 24.86 -23.79
C ASP A 99 -16.32 23.80 -23.61
N ASP A 100 -16.02 22.68 -22.95
CA ASP A 100 -16.98 21.64 -22.55
C ASP A 100 -16.72 21.17 -21.09
N PRO A 101 -16.84 22.07 -20.10
CA PRO A 101 -16.45 21.77 -18.72
C PRO A 101 -17.37 20.72 -18.08
N GLU A 102 -18.65 20.68 -18.46
CA GLU A 102 -19.62 19.68 -18.01
C GLU A 102 -19.28 18.27 -18.53
N GLY A 103 -19.00 18.16 -19.83
CA GLY A 103 -18.71 16.89 -20.50
C GLY A 103 -17.34 16.31 -20.14
N THR A 104 -16.38 17.15 -19.75
CA THR A 104 -14.98 16.75 -19.54
C THR A 104 -14.51 16.77 -18.08
N SER A 105 -15.36 17.20 -17.15
CA SER A 105 -15.08 17.16 -15.70
C SER A 105 -15.94 16.10 -14.99
N VAL A 106 -15.63 15.79 -13.73
CA VAL A 106 -16.40 14.81 -12.95
C VAL A 106 -17.42 15.52 -12.07
N ALA A 107 -18.69 15.12 -12.20
CA ALA A 107 -19.77 15.57 -11.33
C ALA A 107 -19.62 14.93 -9.93
N LEU A 108 -19.61 15.76 -8.88
CA LEU A 108 -19.49 15.28 -7.50
C LEU A 108 -20.72 14.47 -7.08
N ASP A 109 -21.92 14.81 -7.58
CA ASP A 109 -23.14 14.09 -7.25
C ASP A 109 -23.04 12.60 -7.62
N SER A 110 -22.55 12.31 -8.83
CA SER A 110 -22.35 10.96 -9.38
C SER A 110 -21.38 10.16 -8.52
N VAL A 111 -20.26 10.79 -8.13
CA VAL A 111 -19.25 10.17 -7.27
C VAL A 111 -19.83 9.89 -5.88
N LEU A 112 -20.45 10.87 -5.25
CA LEU A 112 -21.00 10.72 -3.90
C LEU A 112 -22.13 9.67 -3.86
N ARG A 113 -23.02 9.63 -4.85
CA ARG A 113 -24.03 8.55 -4.99
C ARG A 113 -23.40 7.18 -5.10
N GLN A 114 -22.33 7.07 -5.90
CA GLN A 114 -21.60 5.82 -6.04
C GLN A 114 -20.97 5.40 -4.71
N LEU A 115 -20.37 6.33 -3.97
CA LEU A 115 -19.80 6.07 -2.64
C LEU A 115 -20.87 5.72 -1.60
N GLN A 116 -22.06 6.34 -1.66
CA GLN A 116 -23.20 6.02 -0.78
C GLN A 116 -23.71 4.60 -1.03
N SER A 117 -23.58 4.09 -2.25
CA SER A 117 -23.94 2.70 -2.59
C SER A 117 -22.90 1.66 -2.17
N ALA A 118 -21.69 2.07 -1.79
CA ALA A 118 -20.64 1.16 -1.36
C ALA A 118 -21.03 0.47 -0.04
N PRO A 119 -20.78 -0.84 0.15
CA PRO A 119 -21.20 -1.56 1.35
C PRO A 119 -20.33 -1.29 2.60
N CYS A 120 -19.27 -0.48 2.52
CA CYS A 120 -18.32 -0.22 3.60
C CYS A 120 -18.94 0.32 4.92
N LYS A 121 -18.24 0.19 6.04
CA LYS A 121 -18.73 0.69 7.34
C LYS A 121 -18.64 2.21 7.49
N GLN A 122 -17.80 2.85 6.68
CA GLN A 122 -17.57 4.29 6.73
C GLN A 122 -16.94 4.79 5.43
N THR A 123 -17.31 6.00 5.02
CA THR A 123 -16.66 6.73 3.93
C THR A 123 -16.29 8.13 4.40
N LEU A 124 -15.01 8.49 4.30
CA LEU A 124 -14.51 9.85 4.47
C LEU A 124 -14.20 10.42 3.10
N VAL A 125 -14.73 11.59 2.78
CA VAL A 125 -14.43 12.36 1.58
C VAL A 125 -13.83 13.70 1.99
N LEU A 126 -12.67 14.00 1.44
CA LEU A 126 -11.84 15.15 1.72
C LEU A 126 -11.69 15.94 0.42
N LEU A 127 -12.26 17.14 0.36
CA LEU A 127 -12.30 17.97 -0.84
C LEU A 127 -11.43 19.21 -0.64
N ASP A 128 -10.24 19.23 -1.25
CA ASP A 128 -9.45 20.43 -1.41
C ASP A 128 -9.67 20.99 -2.82
N THR A 129 -10.82 21.65 -3.02
CA THR A 129 -11.30 22.02 -4.36
C THR A 129 -11.35 23.53 -4.63
N SER A 130 -11.01 24.37 -3.65
CA SER A 130 -11.19 25.82 -3.74
C SER A 130 -9.97 26.55 -4.32
N TYR A 131 -9.57 26.21 -5.56
CA TYR A 131 -8.38 26.75 -6.23
C TYR A 131 -8.69 27.84 -7.27
N GLY A 132 -9.76 28.61 -7.02
CA GLY A 132 -10.20 29.70 -7.87
C GLY A 132 -10.87 29.20 -9.16
N PRO A 133 -11.19 30.13 -10.07
CA PRO A 133 -12.01 29.82 -11.23
C PRO A 133 -11.28 28.90 -12.22
N LEU A 134 -12.06 28.14 -13.00
CA LEU A 134 -11.57 27.28 -14.08
C LEU A 134 -11.15 28.10 -15.30
N THR A 135 -11.95 29.09 -15.65
CA THR A 135 -11.77 30.05 -16.75
C THR A 135 -12.07 31.47 -16.26
N ASP A 136 -11.89 32.48 -17.09
CA ASP A 136 -12.22 33.86 -16.71
C ASP A 136 -13.71 33.99 -16.34
N PRO A 137 -14.08 34.32 -15.08
CA PRO A 137 -15.47 34.47 -14.67
C PRO A 137 -16.23 35.54 -15.46
N ALA A 138 -15.53 36.46 -16.13
CA ALA A 138 -16.17 37.46 -16.99
C ALA A 138 -16.70 36.89 -18.31
N THR A 139 -16.27 35.69 -18.71
CA THR A 139 -16.59 35.10 -20.01
C THR A 139 -17.39 33.80 -19.92
N THR A 140 -17.73 33.35 -18.70
CA THR A 140 -18.43 32.10 -18.46
C THR A 140 -19.50 32.20 -17.37
N ASN A 141 -20.41 31.23 -17.35
CA ASN A 141 -21.41 31.06 -16.28
C ASN A 141 -20.97 30.07 -15.19
N LEU A 142 -19.71 29.62 -15.20
CA LEU A 142 -19.18 28.73 -14.17
C LEU A 142 -19.03 29.47 -12.83
N GLU A 143 -19.63 28.94 -11.78
CA GLU A 143 -19.41 29.43 -10.43
C GLU A 143 -18.13 28.79 -9.87
N PRO A 144 -17.15 29.56 -9.37
CA PRO A 144 -15.83 29.04 -8.99
C PRO A 144 -15.81 28.41 -7.58
N CYS A 145 -16.82 27.60 -7.29
CA CYS A 145 -17.02 26.93 -6.02
C CYS A 145 -17.83 25.65 -6.16
N ILE A 146 -17.85 24.85 -5.09
CA ILE A 146 -18.73 23.70 -4.94
C ILE A 146 -20.01 24.14 -4.22
N GLU A 147 -21.16 23.65 -4.69
CA GLU A 147 -22.48 23.91 -4.11
C GLU A 147 -22.72 23.06 -2.85
N ILE A 148 -22.37 23.62 -1.69
CA ILE A 148 -22.50 22.92 -0.41
C ILE A 148 -23.95 22.49 -0.14
N GLN A 149 -24.94 23.28 -0.58
CA GLN A 149 -26.36 22.97 -0.38
C GLN A 149 -26.79 21.75 -1.22
N GLU A 150 -26.36 21.67 -2.47
CA GLU A 150 -26.56 20.50 -3.34
C GLU A 150 -26.02 19.23 -2.68
N LEU A 151 -24.77 19.30 -2.19
CA LEU A 151 -24.14 18.16 -1.51
C LEU A 151 -24.87 17.79 -0.21
N ALA A 152 -25.36 18.77 0.54
CA ALA A 152 -26.11 18.52 1.77
C ALA A 152 -27.44 17.80 1.50
N GLU A 153 -28.17 18.22 0.47
CA GLU A 153 -29.42 17.58 0.04
C GLU A 153 -29.18 16.16 -0.45
N LEU A 154 -28.09 15.93 -1.18
CA LEU A 154 -27.68 14.62 -1.65
C LEU A 154 -27.33 13.65 -0.52
N LEU A 155 -26.57 14.13 0.46
CA LEU A 155 -26.09 13.30 1.58
C LEU A 155 -27.19 13.01 2.61
N GLY A 156 -28.15 13.93 2.76
CA GLY A 156 -29.16 13.84 3.81
C GLY A 156 -28.54 13.76 5.20
N GLU A 157 -29.07 12.89 6.06
CA GLU A 157 -28.57 12.66 7.43
C GLU A 157 -27.80 11.33 7.55
N GLU A 158 -27.19 10.86 6.47
CA GLU A 158 -26.44 9.60 6.45
C GLU A 158 -25.17 9.72 7.32
N PRO A 159 -25.04 8.96 8.44
CA PRO A 159 -23.95 9.17 9.39
C PRO A 159 -22.64 8.41 9.06
N ARG A 160 -22.67 7.51 8.08
CA ARG A 160 -21.58 6.66 7.59
C ARG A 160 -20.66 7.43 6.64
N MET A 161 -21.20 8.37 5.88
CA MET A 161 -20.43 9.22 4.96
C MET A 161 -20.18 10.60 5.56
N VAL A 162 -18.91 10.97 5.65
CA VAL A 162 -18.47 12.31 6.05
C VAL A 162 -17.80 12.97 4.86
N VAL A 163 -18.24 14.17 4.49
CA VAL A 163 -17.57 15.02 3.51
C VAL A 163 -17.03 16.24 4.21
N ILE A 164 -15.75 16.57 4.02
CA ILE A 164 -15.08 17.74 4.58
C ILE A 164 -14.43 18.51 3.43
N GLY A 165 -14.77 19.79 3.29
CA GLY A 165 -14.18 20.68 2.29
C GLY A 165 -13.19 21.68 2.89
N SER A 166 -12.18 22.06 2.12
CA SER A 166 -11.05 22.87 2.59
C SER A 166 -11.38 24.35 2.83
N ALA A 167 -12.36 24.91 2.12
CA ALA A 167 -12.75 26.31 2.22
C ALA A 167 -14.23 26.53 1.87
N ALA A 168 -14.84 27.58 2.41
CA ALA A 168 -16.22 27.98 2.10
C ALA A 168 -16.35 28.53 0.66
N ALA A 169 -17.58 28.67 0.15
CA ALA A 169 -17.90 28.97 -1.25
C ALA A 169 -17.29 30.26 -1.85
N GLN A 170 -16.72 31.16 -1.03
CA GLN A 170 -16.05 32.39 -1.49
C GLN A 170 -14.61 32.51 -0.98
N GLU A 171 -14.06 31.43 -0.44
CA GLU A 171 -12.71 31.38 0.09
C GLU A 171 -11.86 30.44 -0.75
N LEU A 172 -10.55 30.66 -0.73
CA LEU A 172 -9.59 29.84 -1.46
C LEU A 172 -8.84 28.92 -0.52
N SER A 173 -8.39 27.79 -1.06
CA SER A 173 -7.34 27.00 -0.43
C SER A 173 -6.02 27.75 -0.55
N LEU A 174 -5.50 28.25 0.58
CA LEU A 174 -4.35 29.14 0.60
C LEU A 174 -3.05 28.35 0.46
N PRO A 175 -2.14 28.71 -0.47
CA PRO A 175 -0.85 28.03 -0.59
C PRO A 175 0.08 28.44 0.57
N LEU A 176 0.72 27.46 1.23
CA LEU A 176 1.71 27.67 2.27
C LEU A 176 3.10 27.26 1.75
N THR A 177 3.67 28.12 0.91
CA THR A 177 4.90 27.86 0.12
C THR A 177 6.07 27.34 0.94
N ALA A 178 6.24 27.81 2.18
CA ALA A 178 7.31 27.38 3.08
C ALA A 178 7.27 25.89 3.43
N THR A 179 6.08 25.27 3.34
CA THR A 179 5.86 23.85 3.66
C THR A 179 5.67 22.98 2.42
N GLY A 180 5.52 23.59 1.24
CA GLY A 180 5.20 22.86 0.01
C GLY A 180 3.76 22.32 -0.04
N HIS A 181 2.87 22.78 0.84
CA HIS A 181 1.47 22.32 0.97
C HIS A 181 0.47 23.48 0.92
N SER A 182 -0.82 23.18 0.71
CA SER A 182 -1.90 24.13 1.08
C SER A 182 -1.96 24.30 2.62
N LEU A 183 -2.48 25.43 3.09
CA LEU A 183 -2.73 25.69 4.52
C LEU A 183 -3.56 24.56 5.14
N TRP A 184 -4.59 24.14 4.41
CA TRP A 184 -5.49 23.09 4.84
C TRP A 184 -4.78 21.74 4.89
N MET A 185 -4.07 21.37 3.83
CA MET A 185 -3.33 20.11 3.79
C MET A 185 -2.26 20.06 4.88
N HIS A 186 -1.48 21.13 5.06
CA HIS A 186 -0.46 21.22 6.12
C HIS A 186 -1.03 20.85 7.49
N HIS A 187 -2.13 21.49 7.89
CA HIS A 187 -2.74 21.23 9.18
C HIS A 187 -3.53 19.91 9.23
N LEU A 188 -4.05 19.42 8.10
CA LEU A 188 -4.65 18.09 8.01
C LEU A 188 -3.61 17.01 8.30
N LEU A 189 -2.42 17.10 7.68
CA LEU A 189 -1.31 16.19 7.93
C LEU A 189 -0.90 16.21 9.41
N GLU A 190 -0.77 17.39 10.01
CA GLU A 190 -0.48 17.54 11.44
C GLU A 190 -1.54 16.91 12.35
N ALA A 191 -2.82 17.09 12.01
CA ALA A 191 -3.92 16.56 12.79
C ALA A 191 -3.95 15.02 12.77
N PHE A 192 -3.77 14.42 11.60
CA PHE A 192 -3.68 12.95 11.45
C PHE A 192 -2.38 12.39 12.02
N ALA A 193 -1.32 13.21 12.13
CA ALA A 193 -0.11 12.88 12.89
C ALA A 193 -0.25 13.07 14.42
N GLY A 194 -1.44 13.43 14.91
CA GLY A 194 -1.74 13.51 16.34
C GLY A 194 -1.66 14.89 16.99
N LYS A 195 -1.21 15.94 16.27
CA LYS A 195 -1.09 17.28 16.86
C LYS A 195 -2.44 17.90 17.24
N ALA A 196 -3.54 17.44 16.64
CA ALA A 196 -4.89 17.87 17.00
C ALA A 196 -5.37 17.33 18.35
N LEU A 197 -4.65 16.37 18.95
CA LEU A 197 -5.11 15.63 20.12
C LEU A 197 -4.04 15.53 21.22
N PRO A 198 -3.74 16.62 21.96
CA PRO A 198 -2.64 16.66 22.93
C PRO A 198 -2.74 15.64 24.09
N ARG A 199 -3.91 15.02 24.32
CA ARG A 199 -4.13 13.98 25.37
C ARG A 199 -5.13 12.89 24.95
N LYS A 200 -5.46 12.79 23.67
CA LYS A 200 -6.47 11.85 23.16
C LYS A 200 -5.89 11.09 21.97
N THR A 201 -6.40 9.91 21.72
CA THR A 201 -6.01 9.11 20.56
C THR A 201 -7.05 9.19 19.45
N LYS A 202 -8.31 9.48 19.77
CA LYS A 202 -9.41 9.44 18.81
C LYS A 202 -9.63 10.79 18.13
N LEU A 203 -9.30 10.87 16.84
CA LEU A 203 -9.56 12.03 15.99
C LEU A 203 -11.00 11.95 15.48
N THR A 204 -11.85 12.88 15.90
CA THR A 204 -13.23 13.02 15.39
C THR A 204 -13.35 14.21 14.47
N VAL A 205 -14.44 14.30 13.70
CA VAL A 205 -14.73 15.45 12.84
C VAL A 205 -14.70 16.77 13.64
N ALA A 206 -15.37 16.82 14.79
CA ALA A 206 -15.39 18.00 15.64
C ALA A 206 -14.00 18.35 16.20
N ALA A 207 -13.18 17.35 16.53
CA ALA A 207 -11.81 17.59 17.01
C ALA A 207 -10.92 18.17 15.90
N LEU A 208 -11.04 17.65 14.68
CA LEU A 208 -10.31 18.16 13.52
C LEU A 208 -10.70 19.62 13.20
N LEU A 209 -12.00 19.93 13.19
CA LEU A 209 -12.46 21.30 12.94
C LEU A 209 -12.11 22.25 14.08
N GLY A 210 -12.16 21.78 15.33
CA GLY A 210 -11.66 22.53 16.48
C GLY A 210 -10.18 22.89 16.32
N TYR A 211 -9.35 21.93 15.90
CA TYR A 211 -7.95 22.17 15.58
C TYR A 211 -7.77 23.22 14.47
N PHE A 212 -8.50 23.10 13.36
CA PHE A 212 -8.43 24.10 12.27
C PHE A 212 -8.84 25.50 12.75
N SER A 213 -9.91 25.62 13.53
CA SER A 213 -10.37 26.91 14.06
C SER A 213 -9.34 27.59 14.96
N GLU A 214 -8.48 26.82 15.63
CA GLU A 214 -7.39 27.35 16.45
C GLU A 214 -6.14 27.68 15.63
N GLN A 215 -5.72 26.79 14.72
CA GLN A 215 -4.44 26.93 14.02
C GLN A 215 -4.51 27.83 12.80
N PHE A 216 -5.60 27.83 12.03
CA PHE A 216 -5.67 28.58 10.77
C PHE A 216 -5.45 30.09 10.99
N PRO A 217 -6.10 30.77 11.95
CA PRO A 217 -5.85 32.19 12.18
C PRO A 217 -4.40 32.48 12.56
N ARG A 218 -3.76 31.61 13.36
CA ARG A 218 -2.36 31.76 13.78
C ARG A 218 -1.42 31.64 12.59
N THR A 219 -1.56 30.58 11.81
CA THR A 219 -0.74 30.36 10.61
C THR A 219 -0.97 31.44 9.57
N ILE A 220 -2.22 31.83 9.32
CA ILE A 220 -2.54 32.90 8.37
C ILE A 220 -1.90 34.22 8.79
N SER A 221 -2.03 34.61 10.07
CA SER A 221 -1.44 35.86 10.58
C SER A 221 0.09 35.90 10.49
N THR A 222 0.74 34.74 10.47
CA THR A 222 2.19 34.61 10.38
C THR A 222 2.66 34.55 8.92
N ALA A 223 1.93 33.81 8.07
CA ALA A 223 2.35 33.50 6.71
C ALA A 223 1.91 34.54 5.67
N PHE A 224 0.87 35.33 5.94
CA PHE A 224 0.32 36.29 4.98
C PHE A 224 0.26 37.70 5.55
N ALA A 225 0.81 38.67 4.82
CA ALA A 225 0.75 40.08 5.18
C ALA A 225 -0.64 40.71 4.98
N SER A 226 -1.48 40.10 4.14
CA SER A 226 -2.84 40.58 3.85
C SER A 226 -3.87 39.78 4.64
N LYS A 227 -5.01 40.42 4.95
CA LYS A 227 -6.12 39.75 5.62
C LYS A 227 -6.70 38.67 4.71
N LYS A 228 -6.45 37.41 5.04
CA LYS A 228 -6.99 36.22 4.37
C LYS A 228 -7.87 35.44 5.36
N SER A 229 -8.80 34.65 4.84
CA SER A 229 -9.58 33.69 5.61
C SER A 229 -9.73 32.39 4.82
N GLN A 230 -9.81 31.30 5.57
CA GLN A 230 -10.12 29.99 5.05
C GLN A 230 -10.84 29.23 6.17
N ASN A 231 -12.06 28.78 5.89
CA ASN A 231 -12.93 28.12 6.85
C ASN A 231 -13.39 26.78 6.26
N PRO A 232 -12.84 25.67 6.76
CA PRO A 232 -13.28 24.35 6.36
C PRO A 232 -14.74 24.10 6.75
N TRP A 233 -15.43 23.30 5.95
CA TRP A 233 -16.80 22.89 6.21
C TRP A 233 -16.91 21.36 6.21
N PHE A 234 -18.01 20.85 6.75
CA PHE A 234 -18.30 19.42 6.74
C PHE A 234 -19.80 19.14 6.63
N LEU A 235 -20.12 17.97 6.10
CA LEU A 235 -21.45 17.42 5.92
C LEU A 235 -21.46 15.89 6.12
N PRO A 236 -22.60 15.31 6.54
CA PRO A 236 -23.74 15.98 7.18
C PRO A 236 -23.36 16.55 8.55
N LYS A 237 -24.11 17.55 9.06
CA LYS A 237 -23.81 18.15 10.38
C LYS A 237 -23.93 17.17 11.54
N SER A 238 -24.76 16.13 11.41
CA SER A 238 -24.92 15.04 12.38
C SER A 238 -23.64 14.20 12.57
N THR A 239 -22.69 14.26 11.64
CA THR A 239 -21.43 13.48 11.70
C THR A 239 -20.34 14.09 12.58
N ALA A 240 -20.61 15.18 13.29
CA ALA A 240 -19.60 15.89 14.09
C ALA A 240 -18.84 14.99 15.09
N LYS A 241 -19.48 13.93 15.60
CA LYS A 241 -18.87 12.98 16.57
C LYS A 241 -18.25 11.73 15.92
N VAL A 242 -18.36 11.60 14.59
CA VAL A 242 -17.84 10.46 13.86
C VAL A 242 -16.31 10.41 14.00
N LEU A 243 -15.80 9.20 14.25
CA LEU A 243 -14.38 8.91 14.36
C LEU A 243 -13.76 8.91 12.96
N LEU A 244 -12.69 9.69 12.76
CA LEU A 244 -11.90 9.73 11.52
C LEU A 244 -10.68 8.80 11.61
N ALA A 245 -10.01 8.78 12.76
CA ALA A 245 -8.85 7.92 13.00
C ALA A 245 -8.69 7.63 14.51
N ASP A 246 -8.16 6.45 14.84
CA ASP A 246 -7.66 6.15 16.18
C ASP A 246 -6.12 6.14 16.14
N LEU A 247 -5.53 7.15 16.76
CA LEU A 247 -4.10 7.45 16.80
C LEU A 247 -3.40 6.77 17.98
N ALA A 248 -4.06 5.80 18.64
CA ALA A 248 -3.53 5.10 19.81
C ALA A 248 -2.26 4.29 19.50
N GLY A 249 -2.06 3.90 18.23
CA GLY A 249 -0.82 3.31 17.74
C GLY A 249 0.10 4.29 17.01
N ALA A 250 -0.28 5.56 16.84
CA ALA A 250 0.49 6.58 16.13
C ALA A 250 1.28 7.51 17.06
N SER A 251 1.08 7.38 18.38
CA SER A 251 1.62 8.28 19.40
C SER A 251 2.70 7.55 20.22
N GLY A 252 3.98 7.78 19.91
CA GLY A 252 5.07 7.66 20.90
C GLY A 252 6.05 6.49 20.82
N GLU A 253 5.95 5.59 19.84
CA GLU A 253 6.81 4.39 19.78
C GLU A 253 7.34 4.14 18.35
N ASN A 254 8.04 5.13 17.76
CA ASN A 254 8.65 4.95 16.43
C ASN A 254 10.13 5.32 16.36
N SER A 255 10.81 5.54 17.49
CA SER A 255 12.27 5.57 17.50
C SER A 255 12.87 4.17 17.64
N ASP A 256 12.20 3.25 18.34
CA ASP A 256 12.73 1.88 18.53
C ASP A 256 12.11 0.88 17.53
N HIS A 257 10.85 1.08 17.11
CA HIS A 257 10.10 0.11 16.28
C HIS A 257 10.36 0.18 14.76
N ALA A 258 10.90 1.30 14.26
CA ALA A 258 11.31 1.42 12.85
C ALA A 258 12.71 0.85 12.58
N GLU A 259 13.56 0.77 13.61
CA GLU A 259 14.87 0.11 13.52
C GLU A 259 14.72 -1.42 13.68
N LEU A 260 13.97 -1.87 14.70
CA LEU A 260 13.71 -3.30 14.95
C LEU A 260 13.08 -4.02 13.74
N SER A 261 12.18 -3.39 12.99
CA SER A 261 11.53 -4.00 11.81
C SER A 261 12.40 -4.03 10.55
N ARG A 262 13.45 -3.20 10.45
CA ARG A 262 14.30 -3.12 9.26
C ARG A 262 15.42 -4.14 9.27
N GLU A 263 16.07 -4.34 10.41
CA GLU A 263 17.11 -5.37 10.59
C GLU A 263 16.54 -6.76 10.40
N GLN A 264 15.34 -7.01 10.93
CA GLN A 264 14.65 -8.29 10.80
C GLN A 264 14.26 -8.60 9.35
N VAL A 265 13.88 -7.60 8.56
CA VAL A 265 13.62 -7.76 7.12
C VAL A 265 14.88 -8.15 6.35
N ARG A 266 16.08 -7.82 6.84
CA ARG A 266 17.34 -8.26 6.19
C ARG A 266 17.55 -9.76 6.24
N GLY A 267 17.02 -10.42 7.29
CA GLY A 267 17.09 -11.86 7.49
C GLY A 267 16.00 -12.66 6.78
N ILE A 268 15.05 -11.99 6.12
CA ILE A 268 13.96 -12.66 5.40
C ILE A 268 14.43 -13.10 4.02
N ILE A 269 14.04 -14.32 3.64
CA ILE A 269 14.13 -14.84 2.28
C ILE A 269 12.70 -14.97 1.73
N LEU A 270 12.40 -14.28 0.63
CA LEU A 270 11.16 -14.54 -0.11
C LEU A 270 11.43 -15.63 -1.12
N GLN A 271 10.60 -16.67 -1.16
CA GLN A 271 10.81 -17.79 -2.07
C GLN A 271 9.53 -18.23 -2.77
N SER A 272 9.72 -18.89 -3.91
CA SER A 272 8.69 -19.64 -4.62
C SER A 272 9.29 -20.97 -5.08
N LYS A 273 8.56 -22.07 -4.88
CA LYS A 273 8.96 -23.39 -5.36
C LYS A 273 7.99 -23.86 -6.43
N ARG A 274 8.50 -24.14 -7.64
CA ARG A 274 7.67 -24.61 -8.75
C ARG A 274 8.19 -25.94 -9.30
N PRO A 275 7.52 -27.07 -9.02
CA PRO A 275 7.89 -28.35 -9.61
C PRO A 275 7.57 -28.37 -11.11
N ILE A 276 8.52 -28.86 -11.91
CA ILE A 276 8.38 -29.06 -13.34
C ILE A 276 8.88 -30.46 -13.69
N SER A 277 8.09 -31.19 -14.47
CA SER A 277 8.54 -32.48 -15.02
C SER A 277 9.72 -32.26 -15.96
N VAL A 278 10.78 -33.05 -15.81
CA VAL A 278 11.98 -33.03 -16.66
C VAL A 278 11.64 -33.10 -18.15
N LYS A 279 10.59 -33.85 -18.53
CA LYS A 279 10.14 -33.96 -19.92
C LYS A 279 9.54 -32.67 -20.49
N GLY A 280 9.20 -31.72 -19.63
CA GLY A 280 8.66 -30.41 -19.98
C GLY A 280 9.72 -29.33 -20.13
N LEU A 281 10.99 -29.64 -19.82
CA LEU A 281 12.12 -28.72 -20.01
C LEU A 281 12.45 -28.58 -21.50
N SER A 282 12.84 -27.39 -21.93
CA SER A 282 13.10 -27.07 -23.34
C SER A 282 14.28 -27.87 -23.90
N GLY A 283 15.27 -28.19 -23.06
CA GLY A 283 16.39 -29.04 -23.43
C GLY A 283 16.05 -30.52 -23.57
N TYR A 284 14.88 -30.98 -23.10
CA TYR A 284 14.48 -32.38 -23.21
C TYR A 284 14.13 -32.76 -24.65
N ARG A 285 14.67 -33.90 -25.11
CA ARG A 285 14.36 -34.50 -26.41
C ARG A 285 13.74 -35.87 -26.23
N LYS A 286 12.73 -36.17 -27.05
CA LYS A 286 12.04 -37.47 -27.05
C LYS A 286 13.05 -38.61 -27.23
N GLY A 287 13.05 -39.56 -26.29
CA GLY A 287 13.98 -40.71 -26.30
C GLY A 287 15.22 -40.53 -25.42
N MET A 288 15.44 -39.36 -24.82
CA MET A 288 16.46 -39.18 -23.78
C MET A 288 16.11 -40.01 -22.54
N GLN A 289 17.09 -40.76 -22.03
CA GLN A 289 16.99 -41.42 -20.73
C GLN A 289 17.13 -40.40 -19.60
N ILE A 290 16.21 -40.49 -18.63
CA ILE A 290 16.30 -39.76 -17.38
C ILE A 290 16.97 -40.69 -16.37
N PRO A 291 18.01 -40.25 -15.65
CA PRO A 291 18.67 -41.09 -14.65
C PRO A 291 17.69 -41.57 -13.57
N ASP A 292 17.80 -42.83 -13.15
CA ASP A 292 16.92 -43.41 -12.12
C ASP A 292 17.37 -43.05 -10.68
N ARG A 293 18.51 -42.37 -10.52
CA ARG A 293 19.09 -41.99 -9.22
C ARG A 293 19.67 -40.59 -9.26
N ALA A 294 19.47 -39.85 -8.17
CA ALA A 294 20.08 -38.55 -7.94
C ALA A 294 21.54 -38.70 -7.50
N SER A 295 22.45 -38.18 -8.32
CA SER A 295 23.89 -37.99 -8.11
C SER A 295 24.30 -36.62 -8.64
N SER A 296 25.45 -36.10 -8.23
CA SER A 296 25.95 -34.80 -8.72
C SER A 296 26.07 -34.74 -10.25
N SER A 297 26.43 -35.86 -10.90
CA SER A 297 26.50 -35.92 -12.37
C SER A 297 25.11 -35.94 -13.03
N SER A 298 24.15 -36.65 -12.44
CA SER A 298 22.76 -36.64 -12.94
C SER A 298 22.09 -35.29 -12.73
N GLN A 299 22.38 -34.59 -11.62
CA GLN A 299 21.89 -33.24 -11.34
C GLN A 299 22.42 -32.25 -12.38
N ALA A 300 23.73 -32.21 -12.59
CA ALA A 300 24.35 -31.34 -13.59
C ALA A 300 23.76 -31.58 -14.99
N PHE A 301 23.55 -32.85 -15.37
CA PHE A 301 22.87 -33.19 -16.62
C PHE A 301 21.43 -32.67 -16.67
N LEU A 302 20.62 -32.95 -15.65
CA LEU A 302 19.21 -32.54 -15.63
C LEU A 302 19.04 -31.02 -15.60
N PHE A 303 19.88 -30.32 -14.84
CA PHE A 303 19.88 -28.86 -14.76
C PHE A 303 20.32 -28.21 -16.07
N SER A 304 21.25 -28.85 -16.81
CA SER A 304 21.63 -28.36 -18.15
C SER A 304 20.48 -28.34 -19.15
N LEU A 305 19.43 -29.15 -18.93
CA LEU A 305 18.23 -29.17 -19.79
C LEU A 305 17.34 -27.94 -19.59
N ALA A 306 17.47 -27.25 -18.46
CA ALA A 306 16.66 -26.08 -18.08
C ALA A 306 17.37 -24.74 -18.35
N LYS A 307 18.47 -24.77 -19.12
CA LYS A 307 19.32 -23.60 -19.35
C LYS A 307 18.56 -22.43 -19.98
N GLU A 308 17.69 -22.71 -20.95
CA GLU A 308 16.94 -21.67 -21.66
C GLU A 308 15.90 -21.01 -20.76
N GLU A 309 15.23 -21.79 -19.89
CA GLU A 309 14.26 -21.28 -18.91
C GLU A 309 14.93 -20.35 -17.90
N ILE A 310 16.08 -20.75 -17.36
CA ILE A 310 16.86 -19.91 -16.44
C ILE A 310 17.29 -18.62 -17.14
N GLU A 311 17.84 -18.71 -18.36
CA GLU A 311 18.25 -17.53 -19.11
C GLU A 311 17.08 -16.58 -19.44
N ALA A 312 15.93 -17.13 -19.82
CA ALA A 312 14.74 -16.35 -20.14
C ALA A 312 14.18 -15.64 -18.90
N ASP A 313 14.12 -16.35 -17.77
CA ASP A 313 13.66 -15.81 -16.49
C ASP A 313 14.56 -14.65 -16.02
N LEU A 314 15.88 -14.87 -15.98
CA LEU A 314 16.85 -13.83 -15.60
C LEU A 314 16.80 -12.62 -16.52
N LYS A 315 16.70 -12.82 -17.85
CA LYS A 315 16.58 -11.70 -18.81
C LYS A 315 15.30 -10.90 -18.58
N ALA A 316 14.18 -11.56 -18.32
CA ALA A 316 12.90 -10.91 -18.04
C ALA A 316 12.95 -10.10 -16.74
N VAL A 317 13.42 -10.72 -15.64
CA VAL A 317 13.53 -10.06 -14.34
C VAL A 317 14.52 -8.90 -14.40
N PHE A 318 15.68 -9.07 -15.06
CA PHE A 318 16.67 -8.00 -15.24
C PHE A 318 16.09 -6.78 -15.96
N ALA A 319 15.33 -7.00 -17.06
CA ALA A 319 14.69 -5.93 -17.81
C ALA A 319 13.65 -5.18 -16.94
N ASN A 320 12.80 -5.93 -16.24
CA ASN A 320 11.78 -5.37 -15.34
C ASN A 320 12.38 -4.59 -14.18
N LEU A 321 13.47 -5.08 -13.56
CA LEU A 321 14.19 -4.38 -12.50
C LEU A 321 14.75 -3.05 -13.01
N ARG A 322 15.42 -3.04 -14.19
CA ARG A 322 15.92 -1.79 -14.78
C ARG A 322 14.80 -0.81 -15.11
N GLN A 323 13.67 -1.28 -15.62
CA GLN A 323 12.55 -0.42 -15.99
C GLN A 323 11.88 0.22 -14.77
N ASN A 324 11.62 -0.56 -13.72
CA ASN A 324 10.82 -0.11 -12.59
C ASN A 324 11.67 0.60 -11.52
N PHE A 325 12.86 0.09 -11.20
CA PHE A 325 13.77 0.72 -10.23
C PHE A 325 14.71 1.76 -10.85
N LYS A 326 14.70 1.91 -12.19
CA LYS A 326 15.59 2.82 -12.93
C LYS A 326 17.09 2.54 -12.73
N PHE A 327 17.45 1.29 -12.46
CA PHE A 327 18.85 0.89 -12.29
C PHE A 327 19.69 1.16 -13.55
N LYS A 328 20.88 1.73 -13.34
CA LYS A 328 21.89 1.89 -14.38
C LYS A 328 22.65 0.58 -14.56
N ARG A 329 23.37 0.45 -15.68
CA ARG A 329 24.22 -0.72 -15.98
C ARG A 329 25.24 -1.02 -14.86
N ALA A 330 25.69 -0.01 -14.12
CA ALA A 330 26.65 -0.18 -13.02
C ALA A 330 26.00 -0.67 -11.71
N ASP A 331 24.68 -0.56 -11.57
CA ASP A 331 23.97 -0.86 -10.32
C ASP A 331 23.48 -2.31 -10.27
N ILE A 332 23.43 -3.00 -11.41
CA ILE A 332 22.86 -4.33 -11.55
C ILE A 332 23.84 -5.27 -12.26
N GLN A 333 24.10 -6.42 -11.65
CA GLN A 333 24.97 -7.45 -12.20
C GLN A 333 24.16 -8.74 -12.38
N LEU A 334 24.36 -9.42 -13.50
CA LEU A 334 23.77 -10.71 -13.78
C LEU A 334 24.90 -11.73 -13.86
N ASP A 335 24.84 -12.72 -12.98
CA ASP A 335 25.76 -13.84 -12.92
C ASP A 335 24.96 -15.12 -13.24
N ASN A 336 25.38 -15.86 -14.25
CA ASN A 336 24.79 -17.15 -14.60
C ASN A 336 25.92 -18.14 -14.83
N VAL A 337 26.07 -19.07 -13.89
CA VAL A 337 27.20 -20.02 -13.86
C VAL A 337 26.92 -21.23 -14.75
N GLY A 338 25.68 -21.39 -15.23
CA GLY A 338 25.29 -22.46 -16.15
C GLY A 338 25.20 -23.85 -15.50
N ASP A 339 25.20 -23.89 -14.17
CA ASP A 339 25.15 -25.09 -13.32
C ASP A 339 23.76 -25.36 -12.74
N GLY A 340 22.72 -24.71 -13.28
CA GLY A 340 21.37 -24.74 -12.73
C GLY A 340 21.07 -23.58 -11.79
N THR A 341 21.97 -22.61 -11.67
CA THR A 341 21.78 -21.40 -10.88
C THR A 341 22.00 -20.14 -11.70
N GLY A 342 21.34 -19.06 -11.31
CA GLY A 342 21.70 -17.72 -11.74
C GLY A 342 21.15 -16.64 -10.82
N THR A 343 21.88 -15.55 -10.72
CA THR A 343 21.67 -14.49 -9.74
C THR A 343 21.74 -13.12 -10.39
N ILE A 344 20.84 -12.23 -9.99
CA ILE A 344 20.86 -10.82 -10.29
C ILE A 344 21.15 -10.08 -8.98
N THR A 345 22.35 -9.52 -8.89
CA THR A 345 22.77 -8.72 -7.75
C THR A 345 22.35 -7.26 -7.98
N THR A 346 21.63 -6.68 -7.01
CA THR A 346 21.22 -5.27 -7.03
C THR A 346 21.74 -4.54 -5.77
N PRO A 347 21.62 -3.19 -5.71
CA PRO A 347 22.03 -2.43 -4.53
C PRO A 347 21.15 -2.71 -3.31
N TYR A 348 19.94 -3.26 -3.51
CA TYR A 348 18.92 -3.37 -2.45
C TYR A 348 18.65 -4.80 -2.00
N PHE A 349 18.79 -5.77 -2.89
CA PHE A 349 18.56 -7.20 -2.66
C PHE A 349 19.17 -8.01 -3.80
N ASN A 350 19.26 -9.32 -3.66
CA ASN A 350 19.57 -10.19 -4.80
C ASN A 350 18.31 -10.97 -5.20
N TYR A 351 18.19 -11.23 -6.50
CA TYR A 351 17.23 -12.19 -7.03
C TYR A 351 18.00 -13.41 -7.53
N SER A 352 17.62 -14.60 -7.13
CA SER A 352 18.24 -15.83 -7.60
C SER A 352 17.20 -16.81 -8.11
N ILE A 353 17.57 -17.57 -9.12
CA ILE A 353 16.86 -18.77 -9.56
C ILE A 353 17.82 -19.95 -9.45
N GLN A 354 17.38 -21.01 -8.78
CA GLN A 354 18.16 -22.23 -8.60
C GLN A 354 17.29 -23.46 -8.82
N LEU A 355 17.90 -24.56 -9.26
CA LEU A 355 17.23 -25.83 -9.46
C LEU A 355 17.56 -26.81 -8.34
N GLU A 356 16.55 -27.56 -7.95
CA GLU A 356 16.67 -28.69 -7.02
C GLU A 356 16.00 -29.92 -7.66
N LEU A 357 16.47 -31.12 -7.35
CA LEU A 357 15.71 -32.34 -7.70
C LEU A 357 14.73 -32.63 -6.58
N GLU A 358 13.52 -33.07 -6.95
CA GLU A 358 12.56 -33.53 -5.95
C GLU A 358 13.11 -34.79 -5.24
N ASP A 359 13.00 -34.79 -3.91
CA ASP A 359 13.50 -35.90 -3.09
C ASP A 359 12.86 -37.22 -3.50
N GLY A 360 13.71 -38.19 -3.83
CA GLY A 360 13.29 -39.51 -4.30
C GLY A 360 12.70 -39.54 -5.72
N ASN A 361 12.67 -38.42 -6.45
CA ASN A 361 12.08 -38.36 -7.80
C ASN A 361 12.93 -37.54 -8.81
N THR A 362 13.74 -38.25 -9.60
CA THR A 362 14.57 -37.64 -10.65
C THR A 362 13.80 -37.18 -11.89
N HIS A 363 12.49 -37.43 -11.97
CA HIS A 363 11.66 -36.96 -13.07
C HIS A 363 11.09 -35.56 -12.85
N VAL A 364 11.30 -34.97 -11.68
CA VAL A 364 10.81 -33.64 -11.32
C VAL A 364 11.99 -32.78 -10.89
N VAL A 365 12.09 -31.60 -11.48
CA VAL A 365 13.01 -30.53 -11.10
C VAL A 365 12.18 -29.42 -10.49
N ILE A 366 12.59 -28.93 -9.34
CA ILE A 366 11.94 -27.82 -8.65
C ILE A 366 12.72 -26.55 -8.98
N PHE A 367 12.01 -25.53 -9.47
CA PHE A 367 12.54 -24.19 -9.66
C PHE A 367 12.31 -23.39 -8.39
N HIS A 368 13.40 -22.96 -7.77
CA HIS A 368 13.40 -22.08 -6.61
C HIS A 368 13.74 -20.68 -7.07
N ARG A 369 12.81 -19.75 -6.93
CA ARG A 369 13.12 -18.32 -7.06
C ARG A 369 13.25 -17.75 -5.67
N LEU A 370 14.22 -16.86 -5.49
CA LEU A 370 14.59 -16.30 -4.20
C LEU A 370 14.79 -14.78 -4.31
N ILE A 371 14.35 -14.06 -3.29
CA ILE A 371 14.86 -12.74 -2.93
C ILE A 371 15.56 -12.88 -1.59
N ASP A 372 16.85 -12.58 -1.56
CA ASP A 372 17.68 -12.62 -0.37
C ASP A 372 18.62 -11.41 -0.29
N ALA A 373 19.52 -11.43 0.70
CA ALA A 373 20.53 -10.40 0.91
C ALA A 373 19.92 -8.98 0.86
N ILE A 374 18.80 -8.80 1.56
CA ILE A 374 18.05 -7.55 1.58
C ILE A 374 18.88 -6.51 2.34
N LYS A 375 19.42 -5.54 1.60
CA LYS A 375 20.25 -4.44 2.09
C LYS A 375 19.41 -3.22 2.49
N ASP A 376 18.36 -2.94 1.69
CA ASP A 376 17.44 -1.81 1.87
C ASP A 376 15.98 -2.32 1.95
N PRO A 377 15.47 -2.57 3.18
CA PRO A 377 14.11 -3.05 3.43
C PRO A 377 13.02 -2.20 2.78
N ASP A 378 13.17 -0.87 2.80
CA ASP A 378 12.16 0.07 2.29
C ASP A 378 11.91 -0.14 0.78
N LYS A 379 12.91 -0.69 0.06
CA LYS A 379 12.80 -1.01 -1.36
C LYS A 379 12.02 -2.27 -1.65
N ILE A 380 11.97 -3.22 -0.72
CA ILE A 380 11.13 -4.43 -0.85
C ILE A 380 9.64 -4.07 -0.73
N PHE A 381 9.31 -3.07 0.09
CA PHE A 381 7.95 -2.54 0.22
C PHE A 381 7.57 -1.52 -0.87
N SER A 382 8.47 -1.20 -1.81
CA SER A 382 8.26 -0.15 -2.81
C SER A 382 7.38 -0.57 -3.99
N LEU A 383 6.71 0.38 -4.67
CA LEU A 383 5.86 0.10 -5.84
C LEU A 383 6.65 -0.58 -6.98
N PRO A 384 7.89 -0.15 -7.28
CA PRO A 384 8.76 -0.86 -8.23
C PRO A 384 8.95 -2.34 -7.92
N PHE A 385 9.11 -2.72 -6.64
CA PHE A 385 9.25 -4.13 -6.26
C PHE A 385 7.99 -4.93 -6.60
N ALA A 386 6.83 -4.40 -6.19
CA ALA A 386 5.54 -5.03 -6.47
C ALA A 386 5.32 -5.18 -7.98
N GLN A 387 5.66 -4.18 -8.80
CA GLN A 387 5.53 -4.26 -10.25
C GLN A 387 6.37 -5.36 -10.90
N VAL A 388 7.50 -5.73 -10.28
CA VAL A 388 8.38 -6.79 -10.79
C VAL A 388 7.92 -8.17 -10.31
N PHE A 389 7.44 -8.28 -9.07
CA PHE A 389 7.27 -9.57 -8.37
C PHE A 389 5.86 -9.85 -7.82
N GLN A 390 4.83 -9.13 -8.27
CA GLN A 390 3.46 -9.11 -7.69
C GLN A 390 2.83 -10.48 -7.42
N SER A 391 3.24 -11.53 -8.13
CA SER A 391 2.71 -12.89 -7.97
C SER A 391 3.80 -13.95 -8.13
N THR A 392 5.04 -13.59 -7.82
CA THR A 392 6.19 -14.49 -7.99
C THR A 392 6.41 -15.34 -6.74
N PHE A 393 6.32 -14.73 -5.56
CA PHE A 393 6.65 -15.37 -4.28
C PHE A 393 5.40 -15.66 -3.47
N ASP A 394 5.34 -16.86 -2.91
CA ASP A 394 4.23 -17.37 -2.10
C ASP A 394 4.69 -17.73 -0.67
N THR A 395 5.99 -17.65 -0.41
CA THR A 395 6.59 -18.10 0.84
C THR A 395 7.58 -17.06 1.36
N ALA A 396 7.55 -16.78 2.67
CA ALA A 396 8.59 -16.04 3.38
C ALA A 396 9.27 -16.96 4.39
N VAL A 397 10.60 -17.02 4.40
CA VAL A 397 11.41 -17.86 5.27
C VAL A 397 12.35 -17.00 6.09
N ILE A 398 12.51 -17.36 7.35
CA ILE A 398 13.45 -16.72 8.26
C ILE A 398 14.26 -17.81 8.93
N GLY A 399 15.58 -17.70 8.80
CA GLY A 399 16.49 -18.55 9.55
C GLY A 399 16.52 -18.12 11.02
N VAL A 400 16.54 -19.10 11.92
CA VAL A 400 16.72 -18.85 13.34
C VAL A 400 18.22 -19.02 13.67
N PRO A 401 18.88 -18.02 14.28
CA PRO A 401 20.33 -18.06 14.51
C PRO A 401 20.74 -19.16 15.50
N GLU A 402 19.88 -19.48 16.46
CA GLU A 402 20.03 -20.61 17.37
C GLU A 402 18.86 -21.58 17.21
N LYS A 403 19.09 -22.87 17.43
CA LYS A 403 18.05 -23.88 17.28
C LYS A 403 16.88 -23.60 18.23
N LEU A 404 15.68 -23.53 17.66
CA LEU A 404 14.43 -23.44 18.42
C LEU A 404 14.19 -24.71 19.24
N ASP A 405 13.86 -24.51 20.51
CA ASP A 405 13.28 -25.55 21.35
C ASP A 405 11.77 -25.65 21.04
N LEU A 406 11.43 -26.57 20.13
CA LEU A 406 10.05 -26.77 19.68
C LEU A 406 9.14 -27.31 20.79
N GLU A 407 9.66 -28.12 21.70
CA GLU A 407 8.91 -28.62 22.86
C GLU A 407 8.47 -27.44 23.74
N ALA A 408 9.42 -26.59 24.15
CA ALA A 408 9.12 -25.42 24.96
C ALA A 408 8.21 -24.40 24.23
N LEU A 409 8.32 -24.28 22.90
CA LEU A 409 7.47 -23.41 22.11
C LEU A 409 6.02 -23.91 22.09
N VAL A 410 5.81 -25.19 21.83
CA VAL A 410 4.47 -25.82 21.78
C VAL A 410 3.80 -25.72 23.15
N ASP A 411 4.49 -26.08 24.23
CA ASP A 411 3.98 -25.98 25.60
C ASP A 411 3.50 -24.55 25.91
N ARG A 412 4.31 -23.55 25.56
CA ARG A 412 3.96 -22.13 25.75
C ARG A 412 2.77 -21.69 24.91
N LEU A 413 2.60 -22.23 23.70
CA LEU A 413 1.47 -21.90 22.82
C LEU A 413 0.17 -22.53 23.30
N GLU A 414 0.22 -23.75 23.84
CA GLU A 414 -0.93 -24.42 24.45
C GLU A 414 -1.36 -23.71 25.75
N ASP A 415 -0.40 -23.28 26.57
CA ASP A 415 -0.64 -22.53 27.82
C ASP A 415 -1.34 -21.17 27.61
N LEU A 416 -1.28 -20.60 26.40
CA LEU A 416 -1.95 -19.32 26.09
C LEU A 416 -3.48 -19.43 26.03
N GLU A 417 -4.04 -20.64 25.91
CA GLU A 417 -5.49 -20.92 25.80
C GLU A 417 -6.22 -19.91 24.89
N ASN A 418 -5.64 -19.59 23.73
CA ASN A 418 -6.13 -18.53 22.86
C ASN A 418 -6.87 -19.11 21.64
N ASP A 419 -8.21 -18.94 21.61
CA ASP A 419 -9.09 -19.39 20.53
C ASP A 419 -8.71 -18.87 19.12
N LYS A 420 -7.84 -17.87 19.03
CA LYS A 420 -7.32 -17.32 17.77
C LYS A 420 -6.14 -18.10 17.20
N ILE A 421 -5.59 -19.06 17.94
CA ILE A 421 -4.42 -19.85 17.55
C ILE A 421 -4.87 -21.29 17.33
N GLN A 422 -4.61 -21.81 16.13
CA GLN A 422 -4.71 -23.24 15.85
C GLN A 422 -3.30 -23.78 15.68
N LEU A 423 -2.96 -24.79 16.48
CA LEU A 423 -1.66 -25.44 16.50
C LEU A 423 -1.82 -26.91 16.11
N ASP A 424 -0.95 -27.38 15.23
CA ASP A 424 -0.79 -28.78 14.83
C ASP A 424 0.70 -29.11 14.82
N TYR A 425 1.10 -30.34 15.12
CA TYR A 425 2.50 -30.74 15.14
C TYR A 425 2.65 -32.25 14.94
N ASP A 426 3.80 -32.69 14.43
CA ASP A 426 4.08 -34.10 14.28
C ASP A 426 4.47 -34.75 15.63
N PRO A 427 4.26 -36.07 15.82
CA PRO A 427 4.55 -36.73 17.09
C PRO A 427 6.02 -36.67 17.54
N ASP A 428 6.93 -36.50 16.59
CA ASP A 428 8.37 -36.40 16.84
C ASP A 428 8.83 -34.94 17.05
N LEU A 429 7.89 -33.97 17.00
CA LEU A 429 8.12 -32.52 17.13
C LEU A 429 9.27 -32.03 16.24
N THR A 430 9.32 -32.52 15.01
CA THR A 430 10.26 -32.06 13.99
C THR A 430 9.78 -30.77 13.33
N SER A 431 8.46 -30.53 13.31
CA SER A 431 7.86 -29.26 12.94
C SER A 431 6.53 -29.03 13.65
N CYS A 432 6.15 -27.75 13.78
CA CYS A 432 4.80 -27.38 14.17
C CYS A 432 4.21 -26.37 13.18
N THR A 433 2.90 -26.44 13.02
CA THR A 433 2.11 -25.63 12.10
C THR A 433 1.12 -24.79 12.88
N LEU A 434 1.12 -23.49 12.60
CA LEU A 434 0.31 -22.49 13.25
C LEU A 434 -0.60 -21.78 12.25
N ARG A 435 -1.87 -21.61 12.61
CA ARG A 435 -2.81 -20.73 11.92
C ARG A 435 -3.37 -19.72 12.90
N LEU A 436 -3.27 -18.44 12.55
CA LEU A 436 -3.69 -17.34 13.39
C LEU A 436 -4.88 -16.59 12.77
N ALA A 437 -5.89 -16.30 13.59
CA ALA A 437 -7.01 -15.48 13.16
C ALA A 437 -6.54 -14.05 12.82
N GLY A 438 -6.65 -13.67 11.54
CA GLY A 438 -6.26 -12.34 11.03
C GLY A 438 -4.93 -12.30 10.27
N VAL A 439 -4.16 -13.40 10.29
CA VAL A 439 -2.97 -13.58 9.45
C VAL A 439 -3.36 -14.43 8.24
N VAL A 440 -2.97 -14.01 7.04
CA VAL A 440 -3.21 -14.78 5.81
C VAL A 440 -2.01 -15.68 5.54
N GLY A 441 -2.23 -16.99 5.58
CA GLY A 441 -1.20 -18.01 5.35
C GLY A 441 -1.15 -19.05 6.46
N GLU A 442 -0.38 -20.11 6.20
CA GLU A 442 -0.02 -21.15 7.16
C GLU A 442 1.43 -20.91 7.60
N ILE A 443 1.69 -21.02 8.90
CA ILE A 443 3.01 -20.79 9.48
C ILE A 443 3.57 -22.14 9.87
N GLU A 444 4.67 -22.55 9.27
CA GLU A 444 5.42 -23.75 9.63
C GLU A 444 6.68 -23.33 10.38
N ILE A 445 6.93 -23.96 11.53
CA ILE A 445 8.09 -23.71 12.37
C ILE A 445 8.87 -25.01 12.51
N THR A 446 10.17 -24.95 12.23
CA THR A 446 11.14 -26.02 12.50
C THR A 446 12.18 -25.52 13.48
N ALA A 447 13.09 -26.41 13.90
CA ALA A 447 14.22 -26.02 14.76
C ALA A 447 15.10 -24.93 14.14
N ASP A 448 15.17 -24.84 12.81
CA ASP A 448 16.12 -23.99 12.09
C ASP A 448 15.45 -22.79 11.38
N ALA A 449 14.13 -22.81 11.18
CA ALA A 449 13.45 -21.78 10.41
C ALA A 449 11.98 -21.58 10.80
N ILE A 450 11.50 -20.36 10.56
CA ILE A 450 10.09 -20.00 10.57
C ILE A 450 9.69 -19.69 9.13
N THR A 451 8.67 -20.39 8.63
CA THR A 451 8.21 -20.31 7.25
C THR A 451 6.75 -19.90 7.21
N ILE A 452 6.40 -18.90 6.42
CA ILE A 452 5.01 -18.50 6.17
C ILE A 452 4.68 -18.78 4.73
N VAL A 453 3.68 -19.63 4.50
CA VAL A 453 3.19 -20.01 3.17
C VAL A 453 1.82 -19.39 2.94
N ASN A 454 1.67 -18.59 1.89
CA ASN A 454 0.37 -18.13 1.41
C ASN A 454 -0.02 -18.89 0.14
N HIS A 455 -1.06 -19.71 0.22
CA HIS A 455 -1.54 -20.53 -0.91
C HIS A 455 -2.16 -19.71 -2.06
N ARG A 456 -2.30 -18.39 -1.89
CA ARG A 456 -2.56 -17.46 -2.98
C ARG A 456 -1.29 -16.66 -3.22
N ALA A 457 -0.83 -16.65 -4.48
CA ALA A 457 0.28 -15.80 -4.91
C ALA A 457 -0.16 -14.32 -4.92
N ASP A 458 -0.34 -13.78 -3.72
CA ASP A 458 -0.61 -12.37 -3.46
C ASP A 458 0.71 -11.57 -3.48
N ALA A 459 0.64 -10.25 -3.42
CA ALA A 459 1.83 -9.40 -3.47
C ALA A 459 2.83 -9.78 -2.35
N PRO A 460 4.14 -9.87 -2.62
CA PRO A 460 5.16 -10.21 -1.61
C PRO A 460 5.13 -9.35 -0.34
N ARG A 461 4.54 -8.15 -0.43
CA ARG A 461 4.27 -7.28 0.73
C ARG A 461 3.32 -7.89 1.75
N GLN A 462 2.32 -8.64 1.31
CA GLN A 462 1.38 -9.30 2.21
C GLN A 462 2.06 -10.41 3.00
N LEU A 463 2.97 -11.17 2.37
CA LEU A 463 3.80 -12.17 3.08
C LEU A 463 4.65 -11.52 4.17
N LEU A 464 5.34 -10.43 3.83
CA LEU A 464 6.15 -9.67 4.79
C LEU A 464 5.31 -9.03 5.90
N ARG A 465 4.09 -8.58 5.59
CA ARG A 465 3.19 -8.02 6.59
C ARG A 465 2.60 -9.09 7.51
N SER A 466 2.16 -10.22 6.95
CA SER A 466 1.74 -11.40 7.72
C SER A 466 2.84 -11.82 8.69
N PHE A 467 4.11 -11.74 8.26
CA PHE A 467 5.26 -11.96 9.12
C PHE A 467 5.37 -10.95 10.27
N LEU A 468 5.35 -9.64 9.98
CA LEU A 468 5.43 -8.62 11.02
C LEU A 468 4.26 -8.68 12.00
N ASP A 469 3.06 -9.04 11.53
CA ASP A 469 1.87 -9.20 12.36
C ASP A 469 1.95 -10.45 13.25
N LEU A 470 2.48 -11.56 12.72
CA LEU A 470 2.82 -12.77 13.50
C LEU A 470 3.78 -12.43 14.65
N GLN A 471 4.87 -11.74 14.34
CA GLN A 471 5.87 -11.38 15.33
C GLN A 471 5.29 -10.51 16.45
N LYS A 472 4.45 -9.51 16.11
CA LYS A 472 3.77 -8.67 17.12
C LYS A 472 2.89 -9.50 18.06
N LEU A 473 2.15 -10.45 17.50
CA LEU A 473 1.29 -11.34 18.29
C LEU A 473 2.13 -12.22 19.22
N LEU A 474 3.29 -12.68 18.75
CA LEU A 474 4.19 -13.55 19.50
C LEU A 474 5.12 -12.82 20.50
N THR A 475 5.29 -11.51 20.37
CA THR A 475 6.10 -10.67 21.29
C THR A 475 5.25 -9.95 22.34
N SER A 476 3.97 -9.68 22.08
CA SER A 476 3.06 -8.99 23.01
C SER A 476 2.55 -9.85 24.17
N SER A 477 2.95 -11.13 24.25
CA SER A 477 2.37 -12.13 25.17
C SER A 477 3.10 -12.30 26.52
N GLY A 478 4.05 -11.43 26.90
CA GLY A 478 4.76 -11.50 28.19
C GLY A 478 6.26 -11.25 28.05
N SER A 479 6.97 -11.15 29.17
CA SER A 479 8.36 -10.66 29.31
C SER A 479 9.45 -11.47 28.58
N THR A 480 9.09 -12.40 27.70
CA THR A 480 10.02 -13.14 26.83
C THR A 480 9.33 -13.42 25.49
N PRO A 481 9.91 -13.03 24.34
CA PRO A 481 9.35 -13.34 23.02
C PRO A 481 9.02 -14.84 22.89
N LEU A 482 7.89 -15.18 22.26
CA LEU A 482 7.56 -16.58 21.97
C LEU A 482 8.54 -17.19 20.97
N LEU A 483 9.11 -16.38 20.07
CA LEU A 483 10.14 -16.79 19.12
C LEU A 483 11.35 -15.84 19.21
N PRO A 484 12.59 -16.36 19.12
CA PRO A 484 13.81 -15.56 19.05
C PRO A 484 13.93 -14.99 17.64
N PHE A 485 13.31 -13.84 17.40
CA PHE A 485 13.62 -13.03 16.23
C PHE A 485 14.93 -12.31 16.55
N GLY A 486 16.01 -12.64 15.84
CA GLY A 486 17.37 -12.23 16.20
C GLY A 486 17.50 -10.73 16.47
N ASP A 487 18.03 -10.39 17.64
CA ASP A 487 18.58 -9.08 17.96
C ASP A 487 20.10 -9.17 17.79
N GLU A 488 20.64 -8.67 16.67
CA GLU A 488 22.06 -8.29 16.56
C GLU A 488 22.20 -6.87 16.02
#